data_AF-A0A2H3F207-F1
#
_entry.id   AF-A0A2H3F207-F1
#
_cell.length_a   1.000
_cell.length_b   1.000
_cell.length_c   1.000
_cell.angle_alpha   90.00
_cell.angle_beta   90.00
_cell.angle_gamma   90.00
#
_symmetry.space_group_name_H-M   'P 1'
#
loop_
_entity.id
_entity.type
_entity.pdbx_description
1 polymer ?
#
loop_
_entity_poly.entity_id
_entity_poly.type
_entity_poly.pdbx_seq_one_letter_code
_entity_poly.pdbx_strand_id
1 'polypeptide(L)' 'RKDRAWKLMTQMVNVLGAKTEIGSPMICSYLLGFPDHYTNKKFSMFYWKAFVSEA' A
#
# COMPACT_ATOMS: atom_id res chain seq x y z
N ARG A 1 7.87 -0.85 29.60
CA ARG A 1 6.87 -1.61 28.77
C ARG A 1 6.84 -1.10 27.32
N LYS A 2 6.79 0.23 27.10
CA LYS A 2 6.87 0.85 25.77
C LYS A 2 8.11 0.42 24.96
N ASP A 3 9.29 0.39 25.59
CA ASP A 3 10.55 0.06 24.87
C ASP A 3 10.58 -1.38 24.35
N ARG A 4 9.91 -2.31 25.04
CA ARG A 4 9.80 -3.71 24.63
C ARG A 4 8.88 -3.85 23.41
N ALA A 5 7.78 -3.10 23.36
CA ALA A 5 6.88 -3.07 22.21
C ALA A 5 7.55 -2.41 21.00
N TRP A 6 8.29 -1.32 21.20
CA TRP A 6 9.06 -0.65 20.16
C TRP A 6 10.13 -1.58 19.56
N LYS A 7 10.93 -2.25 20.40
CA LYS A 7 11.90 -3.24 19.93
C LYS A 7 11.25 -4.37 19.12
N LEU A 8 10.12 -4.89 19.58
CA LEU A 8 9.39 -5.93 18.85
C LEU A 8 8.95 -5.44 17.46
N MET A 9 8.36 -4.23 17.38
CA MET A 9 7.95 -3.64 16.11
C MET A 9 9.12 -3.46 15.15
N THR A 10 10.26 -2.94 15.63
CA THR A 10 11.47 -2.79 14.79
C THR A 10 11.96 -4.13 14.27
N GLN A 11 11.95 -5.17 15.11
CA GLN A 11 12.34 -6.53 14.69
C GLN A 11 11.40 -7.07 13.60
N MET A 12 10.09 -6.88 13.75
CA MET A 12 9.11 -7.31 12.75
C MET A 12 9.31 -6.58 11.41
N VAL A 13 9.48 -5.25 11.44
CA VAL A 13 9.72 -4.44 10.25
C VAL A 13 11.01 -4.85 9.54
N ASN A 14 12.09 -5.10 10.29
CA ASN A 14 13.38 -5.52 9.72
C ASN A 14 13.30 -6.89 9.03
N VAL A 15 12.61 -7.86 9.64
CA VAL A 15 12.41 -9.19 9.04
C VAL A 15 11.54 -9.13 7.79
N LEU A 16 10.48 -8.33 7.82
CA LEU A 16 9.59 -8.15 6.67
C LEU A 16 10.32 -7.43 5.52
N GLY A 17 11.12 -6.40 5.82
CA GLY A 17 11.90 -5.67 4.82
C GLY A 17 12.88 -6.59 4.08
N ALA A 18 13.57 -7.46 4.82
CA ALA A 18 14.49 -8.44 4.24
C ALA A 18 13.80 -9.50 3.35
N LYS A 19 12.51 -9.78 3.60
CA LYS A 19 11.75 -10.83 2.89
C LYS A 19 10.92 -10.33 1.72
N THR A 20 10.50 -9.07 1.76
CA THR A 20 9.49 -8.55 0.82
C THR A 20 10.06 -7.53 -0.16
N GLU A 21 11.30 -7.08 0.03
CA GLU A 21 11.91 -5.97 -0.74
C GLU A 21 11.08 -4.66 -0.70
N ILE A 22 10.13 -4.59 0.24
CA ILE A 22 9.28 -3.43 0.49
C ILE A 22 9.99 -2.52 1.50
N GLY A 23 9.90 -1.21 1.28
CA GLY A 23 10.44 -0.23 2.21
C GLY A 23 9.79 -0.29 3.59
N SER A 24 10.56 0.00 4.63
CA SER A 24 10.09 0.11 6.03
C SER A 24 8.81 0.95 6.18
N PRO A 25 8.63 2.11 5.50
CA PRO A 25 7.39 2.88 5.58
C PRO A 25 6.15 2.12 5.10
N MET A 26 6.27 1.33 4.03
CA MET A 26 5.16 0.54 3.48
C MET A 26 4.82 -0.67 4.38
N ILE A 27 5.82 -1.26 5.03
CA ILE A 27 5.57 -2.32 6.02
C ILE A 27 4.85 -1.75 7.24
N CYS A 28 5.27 -0.58 7.71
CA CYS A 28 4.58 0.13 8.79
C CYS A 28 3.13 0.48 8.39
N SER A 29 2.89 0.91 7.15
CA SER A 29 1.54 1.22 6.70
C SER A 29 0.64 -0.01 6.63
N TYR A 30 1.20 -1.15 6.21
CA TYR A 30 0.51 -2.43 6.25
C TYR A 30 0.18 -2.89 7.68
N LEU A 31 1.15 -2.78 8.60
CA LEU A 31 0.94 -3.13 10.02
C LEU A 31 -0.10 -2.24 10.71
N LEU A 32 -0.25 -0.99 10.25
CA LEU A 32 -1.28 -0.04 10.72
C LEU A 32 -2.62 -0.20 10.00
N GLY A 33 -2.72 -1.08 8.99
CA GLY A 33 -3.95 -1.32 8.24
C GLY A 33 -4.33 -0.19 7.27
N PHE A 34 -3.37 0.62 6.83
CA PHE A 34 -3.64 1.62 5.80
C PHE A 34 -3.90 0.96 4.45
N PRO A 35 -4.84 1.49 3.64
CA PRO A 35 -5.09 0.99 2.29
C PRO A 35 -3.87 1.21 1.40
N ASP A 36 -3.64 0.30 0.45
CA ASP A 36 -2.55 0.39 -0.53
C ASP A 36 -2.78 1.49 -1.58
N HIS A 37 -4.00 2.03 -1.64
CA HIS A 37 -4.43 3.01 -2.62
C HIS A 37 -4.73 4.36 -1.97
N TYR A 38 -3.92 5.37 -2.29
CA TYR A 38 -4.23 6.76 -1.98
C TYR A 38 -5.26 7.29 -3.00
N THR A 39 -6.54 7.15 -2.68
CA THR A 39 -7.60 7.75 -3.48
C THR A 39 -8.68 8.32 -2.57
N ASN A 40 -8.95 9.62 -2.67
CA ASN A 40 -10.06 10.24 -1.92
C ASN A 40 -11.42 10.03 -2.59
N LYS A 41 -11.42 9.56 -3.85
CA LYS A 41 -12.60 9.42 -4.70
C LYS A 41 -12.51 8.18 -5.56
N LYS A 42 -13.59 7.40 -5.60
CA LYS A 42 -13.72 6.28 -6.53
C LYS A 42 -13.96 6.86 -7.94
N PHE A 43 -13.03 6.62 -8.86
CA PHE A 43 -13.22 6.99 -10.26
C PHE A 43 -14.21 6.02 -10.91
N SER A 44 -15.19 6.54 -11.66
CA SER A 44 -16.02 5.72 -12.52
C SER A 44 -15.21 5.29 -13.73
N MET A 45 -15.26 3.99 -14.06
CA MET A 45 -14.68 3.49 -15.30
C MET A 45 -15.41 4.12 -16.48
N PHE A 46 -14.71 4.95 -17.26
CA PHE A 46 -15.21 5.46 -18.53
C PHE A 46 -14.37 4.83 -19.64
N TYR A 47 -15.04 4.27 -20.64
CA TYR A 47 -14.40 3.79 -21.86
C TYR A 47 -14.48 4.90 -22.90
N TRP A 48 -13.40 5.10 -23.66
CA TRP A 48 -13.48 5.90 -24.87
C TRP A 48 -14.50 5.25 -25.81
N LYS A 49 -15.46 6.02 -26.31
CA LYS A 49 -16.31 5.55 -27.41
C LYS A 49 -15.36 5.20 -28.56
N ALA A 50 -15.37 3.94 -28.99
CA ALA A 50 -14.71 3.56 -30.22
C ALA A 50 -15.25 4.49 -31.31
N PHE A 51 -14.35 5.23 -31.96
CA PHE A 51 -14.70 6.03 -33.13
C PHE A 51 -14.89 5.04 -34.28
N VAL A 52 -15.98 4.25 -34.25
CA VAL A 52 -16.47 3.56 -35.43
C VAL A 52 -17.10 4.66 -36.28
N SER A 53 -16.27 5.31 -37.10
CA SER A 53 -16.78 6.00 -38.27
C SER A 53 -17.31 4.91 -39.21
N GLU A 54 -18.62 4.71 -39.22
CA GLU A 54 -19.29 4.32 -40.45
C GLU A 54 -18.91 5.35 -41.53
N ALA A 55 -18.08 4.93 -42.48
CA ALA A 55 -17.92 5.50 -43.82
C ALA A 55 -17.12 4.51 -44.69
#